data_AF-A0A822ERQ6-F1
#
_entry.id   AF-A0A822ERQ6-F1
#
_cell.length_a   1.000
_cell.length_b   1.000
_cell.length_c   1.000
_cell.angle_alpha   90.00
_cell.angle_beta   90.00
_cell.angle_gamma   90.00
#
_symmetry.space_group_name_H-M   'P 1'
#
loop_
_entity.id
_entity.type
_entity.pdbx_description
1 polymer ?
#
loop_
_entity_poly.entity_id
_entity_poly.type
_entity_poly.pdbx_seq_one_letter_code
_entity_poly.pdbx_strand_id
1 'polypeptide(L)'
;SIEHLVINCGFVTHSFNDLLLHLPKLRYLSISSLVGYPYENLKLSHILLKDFKYISLNIYNVLFNGFELLVKHYFRSIEVLRITTRMDQSYLDAKRWEQLILSSMPNLLVFDFKHDNHV
;
A
#
# COMPACT_ATOMS: atom_id res chain seq x y z
N SER A 1 13.12 -0.72 18.66
CA SER A 1 12.31 -0.10 17.60
C SER A 1 11.54 -1.17 16.85
N ILE A 2 10.37 -0.87 16.32
CA ILE A 2 9.54 -1.84 15.58
C ILE A 2 10.03 -1.88 14.13
N GLU A 3 10.45 -3.06 13.66
CA GLU A 3 10.83 -3.32 12.27
C GLU A 3 9.78 -4.14 11.51
N HIS A 4 8.97 -4.91 12.23
CA HIS A 4 7.91 -5.74 11.67
C HIS A 4 6.60 -5.41 12.38
N LEU A 5 5.59 -5.04 11.60
CA LEU A 5 4.25 -4.78 12.10
C LEU A 5 3.21 -5.57 11.32
N VAL A 6 2.30 -6.22 12.04
CA VAL A 6 1.14 -6.91 11.49
C VAL A 6 -0.11 -6.32 12.14
N ILE A 7 -1.04 -5.85 11.33
CA ILE A 7 -2.33 -5.30 11.75
C ILE A 7 -3.41 -6.24 11.23
N ASN A 8 -3.97 -7.04 12.15
CA ASN A 8 -4.99 -8.06 11.86
C ASN A 8 -6.43 -7.55 12.04
N CYS A 9 -6.64 -6.25 11.88
CA CYS A 9 -7.95 -5.61 11.99
C CYS A 9 -8.11 -4.54 10.89
N GLY A 10 -9.27 -3.89 10.87
CA GLY A 10 -9.52 -2.75 10.00
C GLY A 10 -8.53 -1.61 10.29
N PHE A 11 -7.82 -1.17 9.26
CA PHE A 11 -6.91 -0.03 9.30
C PHE A 11 -7.36 0.99 8.26
N VAL A 12 -7.46 2.25 8.68
CA VAL A 12 -7.96 3.31 7.81
C VAL A 12 -6.82 3.96 7.03
N THR A 13 -7.00 4.17 5.74
CA THR A 13 -5.96 4.71 4.84
C THR A 13 -5.42 6.07 5.26
N HIS A 14 -6.23 6.97 5.81
CA HIS A 14 -5.73 8.27 6.25
C HIS A 14 -4.73 8.20 7.42
N SER A 15 -4.75 7.13 8.22
CA SER A 15 -3.80 6.90 9.32
C SER A 15 -2.46 6.34 8.85
N PHE A 16 -2.32 6.02 7.56
CA PHE A 16 -1.13 5.38 7.00
C PHE A 16 0.11 6.28 7.14
N ASN A 17 -0.02 7.59 6.89
CA ASN A 17 1.07 8.55 7.07
C ASN A 17 1.56 8.58 8.52
N ASP A 18 0.63 8.66 9.47
CA ASP A 18 0.97 8.76 10.89
C ASP A 18 1.65 7.49 11.39
N LEU A 19 1.19 6.32 10.94
CA LEU A 19 1.84 5.04 11.25
C LEU A 19 3.31 5.05 10.82
N LEU A 20 3.58 5.48 9.59
CA LEU A 20 4.91 5.51 9.02
C LEU A 20 5.82 6.57 9.66
N LEU A 21 5.28 7.72 10.07
CA LEU A 21 6.02 8.74 10.83
C LEU A 21 6.54 8.21 12.16
N HIS A 22 5.72 7.43 12.87
CA HIS A 22 6.08 6.93 14.19
C HIS A 22 6.97 5.68 14.12
N LEU A 23 7.08 5.04 12.95
CA LEU A 23 7.83 3.80 12.75
C LEU A 23 8.92 3.96 11.68
N PRO A 24 9.92 4.85 11.88
CA PRO A 24 10.93 5.15 10.86
C PRO A 24 11.88 3.99 10.53
N LYS A 25 11.91 2.94 11.35
CA LYS A 25 12.69 1.71 11.13
C LYS A 25 11.84 0.54 10.62
N LEU A 26 10.60 0.79 10.22
CA LEU A 26 9.71 -0.26 9.72
C LEU A 26 10.27 -0.84 8.42
N ARG A 27 10.39 -2.16 8.38
CA ARG A 27 10.88 -2.94 7.23
C ARG A 27 9.78 -3.77 6.60
N TYR A 28 8.86 -4.24 7.43
CA TYR A 28 7.77 -5.12 7.07
C TYR A 28 6.46 -4.60 7.64
N LEU A 29 5.46 -4.43 6.77
CA LEU A 29 4.09 -4.09 7.15
C LEU A 29 3.12 -5.08 6.52
N SER A 30 2.22 -5.64 7.31
CA SER A 30 1.07 -6.41 6.82
C SER A 30 -0.22 -5.87 7.43
N ILE A 31 -1.21 -5.59 6.59
CA ILE A 31 -2.53 -5.08 6.99
C ILE A 31 -3.60 -5.99 6.39
N SER A 32 -4.40 -6.62 7.26
CA SER A 32 -5.42 -7.60 6.86
C SER A 32 -6.70 -6.99 6.31
N SER A 33 -6.95 -5.70 6.55
CA SER A 33 -8.08 -4.97 6.00
C SER A 33 -7.76 -3.48 5.95
N LEU A 34 -7.38 -3.00 4.76
CA LEU A 34 -7.16 -1.59 4.48
C LEU A 34 -8.47 -0.98 3.95
N VAL A 35 -8.99 -0.02 4.69
CA VAL A 35 -10.29 0.61 4.45
C VAL A 35 -10.05 2.08 4.07
N GLY A 36 -10.63 2.50 2.95
CA GLY A 36 -10.64 3.90 2.54
C GLY A 36 -12.05 4.47 2.49
N TYR A 37 -12.12 5.81 2.40
CA TYR A 37 -13.37 6.52 2.13
C TYR A 37 -13.26 7.34 0.84
N PRO A 38 -14.38 7.52 0.08
CA PRO A 38 -14.36 8.12 -1.26
C PRO A 38 -13.82 9.56 -1.35
N TYR A 39 -13.81 10.29 -0.23
CA TYR A 39 -13.44 11.72 -0.16
C TYR A 39 -12.23 11.97 0.76
N GLU A 40 -11.42 10.94 1.02
CA GLU A 40 -10.25 11.11 1.88
C GLU A 40 -9.18 11.97 1.21
N ASN A 41 -8.89 13.12 1.82
CA ASN A 41 -7.68 13.88 1.55
C ASN A 41 -6.53 13.26 2.33
N LEU A 42 -5.70 12.46 1.65
CA LEU A 42 -4.48 11.91 2.23
C LEU A 42 -3.49 13.04 2.52
N LYS A 43 -3.22 13.30 3.81
CA LYS A 43 -2.14 14.19 4.23
C LYS A 43 -0.83 13.41 4.22
N LEU A 44 -0.10 13.53 3.13
CA LEU A 44 1.17 12.82 2.92
C LEU A 44 2.32 13.73 3.33
N SER A 45 3.20 13.21 4.19
CA SER A 45 4.44 13.89 4.54
C SER A 45 5.62 13.26 3.79
N HIS A 46 6.66 14.06 3.56
CA HIS A 46 7.91 13.58 2.97
C HIS A 46 8.72 12.82 4.02
N ILE A 47 8.53 11.50 4.06
CA ILE A 47 9.29 10.58 4.92
C ILE A 47 10.11 9.67 4.02
N LEU A 48 11.38 9.48 4.38
CA LEU A 48 12.25 8.57 3.66
C LEU A 48 12.42 7.26 4.46
N LEU A 49 11.63 6.25 4.11
CA LEU A 49 11.68 4.91 4.72
C LEU A 49 12.64 4.00 3.95
N LYS A 50 13.95 4.23 4.07
CA LYS A 50 14.97 3.54 3.28
C LYS A 50 14.93 2.01 3.40
N ASP A 51 14.54 1.51 4.58
CA ASP A 51 14.56 0.08 4.89
C ASP A 51 13.18 -0.58 4.78
N PHE A 52 12.15 0.16 4.37
CA PHE A 52 10.79 -0.36 4.20
C PHE A 52 10.70 -1.19 2.91
N LYS A 53 10.84 -2.51 3.05
CA LYS A 53 11.07 -3.45 1.95
C LYS A 53 9.87 -4.33 1.63
N TYR A 54 9.01 -4.61 2.61
CA TYR A 54 7.89 -5.52 2.42
C TYR A 54 6.59 -4.86 2.84
N ILE A 55 5.59 -4.95 1.95
CA ILE A 55 4.22 -4.61 2.29
C ILE A 55 3.23 -5.66 1.78
N SER A 56 2.27 -6.01 2.63
CA SER A 56 1.14 -6.87 2.29
C SER A 56 -0.17 -6.20 2.70
N LEU A 57 -1.06 -5.97 1.74
CA LEU A 57 -2.32 -5.27 1.94
C LEU A 57 -3.49 -6.09 1.42
N ASN A 58 -4.54 -6.23 2.22
CA ASN A 58 -5.84 -6.65 1.74
C ASN A 58 -6.76 -5.42 1.68
N ILE A 59 -7.08 -4.97 0.47
CA ILE A 59 -7.78 -3.72 0.19
C ILE A 59 -9.27 -3.97 0.03
N TYR A 60 -10.06 -3.28 0.85
CA TYR A 60 -11.51 -3.41 0.83
C TYR A 60 -12.20 -2.26 0.08
N ASN A 61 -11.95 -1.02 0.50
CA ASN A 61 -12.66 0.17 -0.03
C ASN A 61 -11.70 1.32 -0.36
N VAL A 62 -10.53 1.00 -0.89
CA VAL A 62 -9.56 2.02 -1.34
C VAL A 62 -9.56 2.04 -2.85
N LEU A 63 -10.00 3.16 -3.44
CA LEU A 63 -9.94 3.36 -4.88
C LEU A 63 -8.48 3.30 -5.37
N PHE A 64 -8.26 2.80 -6.58
CA PHE A 64 -6.91 2.68 -7.13
C PHE A 64 -6.15 4.00 -7.12
N ASN A 65 -6.81 5.13 -7.40
CA ASN A 65 -6.17 6.46 -7.36
C ASN A 65 -5.62 6.79 -5.97
N GLY A 66 -6.33 6.43 -4.90
CA GLY A 66 -5.87 6.63 -3.53
C GLY A 66 -4.68 5.72 -3.20
N PHE A 67 -4.73 4.47 -3.64
CA PHE A 67 -3.60 3.54 -3.51
C PHE A 67 -2.37 4.01 -4.30
N GLU A 68 -2.56 4.49 -5.53
CA GLU A 68 -1.52 5.03 -6.40
C GLU A 68 -0.77 6.20 -5.73
N LEU A 69 -1.48 7.05 -4.98
CA LEU A 69 -0.86 8.12 -4.18
C LEU A 69 0.04 7.56 -3.06
N LEU A 70 -0.41 6.52 -2.35
CA LEU A 70 0.40 5.86 -1.30
C LEU A 70 1.67 5.25 -1.90
N VAL A 71 1.55 4.57 -3.04
CA VAL A 71 2.69 3.95 -3.75
C VAL A 71 3.72 5.01 -4.12
N LYS A 72 3.29 6.08 -4.78
CA LYS A 72 4.17 7.19 -5.23
C LYS A 72 4.92 7.85 -4.08
N HIS A 73 4.34 7.89 -2.89
CA HIS A 73 4.94 8.56 -1.73
C HIS A 73 5.83 7.64 -0.89
N TYR A 74 5.41 6.40 -0.65
CA TYR A 74 6.04 5.57 0.38
C TYR A 74 6.76 4.34 -0.16
N PHE A 75 6.43 3.86 -1.37
CA PHE A 75 6.82 2.50 -1.78
C PHE A 75 8.08 2.45 -2.66
N ARG A 76 8.85 3.53 -2.72
CA ARG A 76 10.08 3.59 -3.52
C ARG A 76 11.11 2.52 -3.13
N SER A 77 11.18 2.17 -1.84
CA SER A 77 12.10 1.16 -1.28
C SER A 77 11.52 -0.26 -1.22
N ILE A 78 10.25 -0.45 -1.59
CA ILE A 78 9.58 -1.74 -1.50
C ILE A 78 10.18 -2.72 -2.52
N GLU A 79 10.56 -3.88 -2.02
CA GLU A 79 11.06 -5.03 -2.78
C GLU A 79 9.94 -6.08 -2.98
N VAL A 80 9.00 -6.17 -2.03
CA VAL A 80 7.89 -7.12 -2.07
C VAL A 80 6.57 -6.40 -1.84
N LEU A 81 5.72 -6.39 -2.85
CA LEU A 81 4.34 -5.91 -2.78
C LEU A 81 3.39 -7.10 -2.93
N ARG A 82 2.63 -7.39 -1.88
CA ARG A 82 1.50 -8.30 -1.93
C ARG A 82 0.20 -7.54 -1.77
N ILE A 83 -0.73 -7.74 -2.67
CA ILE A 83 -2.00 -7.05 -2.65
C ILE A 83 -3.14 -8.01 -2.94
N THR A 84 -4.20 -7.93 -2.14
CA THR A 84 -5.49 -8.56 -2.39
C THR A 84 -6.54 -7.47 -2.50
N THR A 85 -7.40 -7.52 -3.50
CA THR A 85 -8.46 -6.51 -3.74
C THR A 85 -9.79 -7.20 -4.03
N ARG A 86 -10.92 -6.49 -3.89
CA ARG A 86 -12.26 -7.09 -4.10
C ARG A 86 -13.23 -6.28 -4.94
N MET A 87 -13.37 -4.99 -4.64
CA MET A 87 -14.50 -4.21 -5.15
C MET A 87 -14.18 -3.37 -6.38
N ASP A 88 -13.01 -2.73 -6.41
CA ASP A 88 -12.68 -1.75 -7.44
C ASP A 88 -12.05 -2.42 -8.67
N GLN A 89 -12.80 -2.46 -9.77
CA GLN A 89 -12.38 -3.03 -11.05
C GLN A 89 -11.18 -2.30 -11.66
N SER A 90 -10.89 -1.05 -11.26
CA SER A 90 -9.72 -0.34 -11.77
C SER A 90 -8.38 -0.95 -11.35
N TYR A 91 -8.38 -1.84 -10.33
CA TYR A 91 -7.22 -2.66 -9.99
C TYR A 91 -6.91 -3.76 -11.02
N LEU A 92 -7.83 -4.06 -11.94
CA LEU A 92 -7.60 -5.02 -13.02
C LEU A 92 -6.97 -4.39 -14.27
N ASP A 93 -6.71 -3.08 -14.26
CA ASP A 93 -6.01 -2.41 -15.36
C ASP A 93 -4.51 -2.69 -15.30
N ALA A 94 -4.07 -3.66 -16.09
CA ALA A 94 -2.67 -4.07 -16.18
C ALA A 94 -1.75 -2.92 -16.64
N LYS A 95 -2.22 -2.02 -17.52
CA LYS A 95 -1.38 -0.91 -18.02
C LYS A 95 -1.13 0.11 -16.92
N ARG A 96 -2.13 0.38 -16.07
CA ARG A 96 -1.95 1.27 -14.90
C ARG A 96 -0.96 0.69 -13.92
N TRP A 97 -1.02 -0.61 -13.65
CA TRP A 97 -0.04 -1.29 -12.81
C TRP A 97 1.37 -1.21 -13.38
N GLU A 98 1.55 -1.50 -14.66
CA GLU A 98 2.84 -1.40 -15.34
C GLU A 98 3.44 0.00 -15.20
N GLN A 99 2.66 1.04 -15.53
CA GLN A 99 3.08 2.43 -15.39
C GLN A 99 3.43 2.79 -13.95
N LEU A 100 2.65 2.35 -12.97
CA LEU A 100 2.88 2.62 -11.57
C LEU A 100 4.16 1.95 -11.05
N ILE A 101 4.37 0.67 -11.40
CA ILE A 101 5.57 -0.08 -11.03
C ILE A 101 6.82 0.57 -11.63
N LEU A 102 6.83 0.81 -12.94
CA LEU A 102 7.99 1.37 -13.64
C LEU A 102 8.34 2.78 -13.15
N SER A 103 7.35 3.59 -12.79
CA SER A 103 7.58 4.97 -12.35
C SER A 103 7.93 5.12 -10.87
N SER A 104 7.41 4.24 -10.01
CA SER A 104 7.35 4.53 -8.56
C SER A 104 7.96 3.45 -7.66
N MET A 105 8.20 2.23 -8.18
CA MET A 105 8.72 1.11 -7.39
C MET A 105 9.95 0.48 -8.06
N PRO A 106 11.07 1.24 -8.21
CA PRO A 106 12.24 0.78 -8.95
C PRO A 106 12.95 -0.43 -8.33
N ASN A 107 12.70 -0.70 -7.04
CA ASN A 107 13.30 -1.81 -6.30
C ASN A 107 12.40 -3.05 -6.22
N LEU A 108 11.23 -3.03 -6.86
CA LEU A 108 10.26 -4.12 -6.75
C LEU A 108 10.80 -5.39 -7.39
N LEU A 109 10.88 -6.46 -6.60
CA LEU A 109 11.34 -7.79 -7.03
C LEU A 109 10.19 -8.79 -7.10
N VAL A 110 9.22 -8.66 -6.18
CA VAL A 110 8.07 -9.56 -6.10
C VAL A 110 6.79 -8.74 -6.10
N PHE A 111 5.93 -9.01 -7.07
CA PHE A 111 4.58 -8.51 -7.15
C PHE A 111 3.60 -9.68 -7.13
N ASP A 112 2.84 -9.79 -6.05
CA ASP A 112 1.79 -10.80 -5.88
C ASP A 112 0.44 -10.09 -5.80
N PHE A 113 -0.40 -10.33 -6.80
CA PHE A 113 -1.70 -9.69 -6.95
C PHE A 113 -2.80 -10.73 -6.93
N LYS A 114 -3.80 -10.50 -6.07
CA LYS A 114 -5.03 -11.27 -6.00
C LYS A 114 -6.24 -10.34 -6.09
N HIS A 115 -7.25 -10.77 -6.82
CA HIS A 115 -8.55 -10.09 -6.88
C HIS A 115 -9.63 -11.12 -6.55
N ASP A 116 -10.27 -10.99 -5.38
CA ASP A 116 -11.35 -11.88 -4.98
C ASP A 116 -12.68 -11.31 -5.51
N ASN A 117 -13.30 -12.00 -6.45
CA ASN A 117 -14.64 -11.67 -6.98
C ASN A 117 -15.79 -12.14 -6.06
N HIS A 118 -15.50 -12.59 -4.85
CA HIS A 118 -16.52 -13.13 -3.95
C HIS A 118 -17.29 -12.00 -3.25
N VAL A 119 -18.47 -11.72 -3.80
CA VAL A 119 -19.59 -11.02 -3.16
C VAL A 119 -20.14 -11.87 -2.03
#